data_AF-A0A0T1WDW9-F1
#
_entry.id   AF-A0A0T1WDW9-F1
#
_cell.length_a   1.000
_cell.length_b   1.000
_cell.length_c   1.000
_cell.angle_alpha   90.00
_cell.angle_beta   90.00
_cell.angle_gamma   90.00
#
_symmetry.space_group_name_H-M   'P 1'
#
loop_
_entity.id
_entity.type
_entity.pdbx_description
1 polymer ?
#
loop_
_entity_poly.entity_id
_entity_poly.type
_entity_poly.pdbx_seq_one_letter_code
_entity_poly.pdbx_strand_id
1 'polypeptide(L)'
;MGFSLAPTAFADDTAPPDPGVQVDAVPMSDDAAPAAVVACGNFAQALDGAATYYGEFSDSFEGSNYNDPAVQSSNEVGRTALRQAAGVAMDSAGTPGLDPSVANPMRAWSADATKLLLKMALRIPGDSLNNTATEMNTDATNAQEACAAAGTHA
;
A
#
# COMPACT_ATOMS: atom_id res chain seq x y z
N MET A 1 -3.32 -24.41 59.86
CA MET A 1 -3.08 -24.71 58.44
C MET A 1 -3.75 -23.64 57.59
N GLY A 2 -2.98 -22.90 56.80
CA GLY A 2 -3.50 -21.95 55.80
C GLY A 2 -2.52 -21.88 54.64
N PHE A 3 -2.87 -22.49 53.51
CA PHE A 3 -2.12 -22.41 52.27
C PHE A 3 -2.54 -21.12 51.54
N SER A 4 -1.62 -20.16 51.42
CA SER A 4 -1.76 -19.02 50.52
C SER A 4 -1.10 -19.38 49.18
N LEU A 5 -1.92 -19.56 48.14
CA LEU A 5 -1.46 -19.63 46.76
C LEU A 5 -1.28 -18.19 46.25
N ALA A 6 -0.09 -17.85 45.76
CA ALA A 6 0.14 -16.62 45.03
C ALA A 6 -0.30 -16.81 43.56
N PRO A 7 -1.05 -15.88 42.95
CA PRO A 7 -1.33 -15.93 41.52
C PRO A 7 -0.08 -15.50 40.74
N THR A 8 0.37 -16.36 39.83
CA THR A 8 1.28 -16.02 38.74
C THR A 8 0.59 -15.05 37.78
N ALA A 9 1.14 -13.85 37.61
CA ALA A 9 0.73 -12.92 36.56
C ALA A 9 1.34 -13.38 35.22
N PHE A 10 0.50 -13.88 34.32
CA PHE A 10 0.81 -13.92 32.89
C PHE A 10 0.51 -12.52 32.34
N ALA A 11 1.51 -11.87 31.75
CA ALA A 11 1.26 -10.69 30.93
C ALA A 11 0.48 -11.15 29.70
N ASP A 12 -0.84 -10.93 29.70
CA ASP A 12 -1.68 -11.06 28.53
C ASP A 12 -1.42 -9.82 27.67
N ASP A 13 -0.60 -9.98 26.63
CA ASP A 13 -0.36 -8.97 25.59
C ASP A 13 -1.60 -8.86 24.70
N THR A 14 -2.72 -8.42 25.26
CA THR A 14 -3.90 -8.02 24.48
C THR A 14 -3.78 -6.56 24.10
N ALA A 15 -2.91 -6.28 23.12
CA ALA A 15 -3.06 -5.09 22.29
C ALA A 15 -4.36 -5.22 21.47
N PRO A 16 -5.16 -4.16 21.31
CA PRO A 16 -6.35 -4.21 20.46
C PRO A 16 -5.96 -4.59 19.03
N PRO A 17 -6.78 -5.41 18.32
CA PRO A 17 -6.53 -5.67 16.91
C PRO A 17 -6.61 -4.34 16.15
N ASP A 18 -5.52 -3.99 15.48
CA ASP A 18 -5.50 -3.02 14.39
C ASP A 18 -6.59 -3.47 13.38
N PRO A 19 -7.47 -2.59 12.87
CA PRO A 19 -8.38 -2.96 11.79
C PRO A 19 -7.60 -3.10 10.48
N GLY A 20 -6.71 -4.09 10.44
CA GLY A 20 -6.11 -4.59 9.22
C GLY A 20 -7.21 -5.26 8.40
N VAL A 21 -7.40 -4.74 7.19
CA VAL A 21 -8.27 -5.31 6.16
C VAL A 21 -7.92 -6.79 6.00
N GLN A 22 -8.86 -7.68 6.36
CA GLN A 22 -8.75 -9.12 6.12
C GLN A 22 -9.38 -9.41 4.76
N VAL A 23 -8.57 -9.84 3.80
CA VAL A 23 -9.01 -10.29 2.48
C VAL A 23 -8.62 -11.76 2.27
N ASP A 24 -9.55 -12.52 1.70
CA ASP A 24 -9.39 -13.94 1.40
C ASP A 24 -8.21 -14.17 0.43
N ALA A 25 -7.37 -15.16 0.75
CA ALA A 25 -6.24 -15.54 -0.09
C ALA A 25 -6.73 -16.16 -1.41
N VAL A 26 -6.27 -15.65 -2.55
CA VAL A 26 -6.49 -16.23 -3.88
C VAL A 26 -5.62 -17.50 -4.03
N PRO A 27 -6.09 -18.58 -4.69
CA PRO A 27 -5.30 -19.81 -4.83
C PRO A 27 -3.98 -19.57 -5.58
N MET A 28 -2.87 -19.98 -4.98
CA MET A 28 -1.53 -19.92 -5.57
C MET A 28 -1.29 -21.10 -6.52
N SER A 29 -0.42 -20.90 -7.52
CA SER A 29 0.14 -22.01 -8.29
C SER A 29 1.21 -22.74 -7.48
N ASP A 30 1.32 -24.06 -7.62
CA ASP A 30 2.26 -24.91 -6.84
C ASP A 30 3.76 -24.56 -7.08
N ASP A 31 4.06 -23.77 -8.12
CA ASP A 31 5.40 -23.33 -8.52
C ASP A 31 5.76 -21.88 -8.10
N ALA A 32 4.90 -21.18 -7.35
CA ALA A 32 5.16 -19.79 -6.98
C ALA A 32 6.33 -19.65 -5.99
N ALA A 33 7.29 -18.78 -6.29
CA ALA A 33 8.40 -18.51 -5.37
C ALA A 33 7.86 -17.89 -4.07
N PRO A 34 8.15 -18.45 -2.86
CA PRO A 34 7.56 -17.97 -1.60
C PRO A 34 7.80 -16.48 -1.32
N ALA A 35 8.96 -15.95 -1.71
CA ALA A 35 9.27 -14.53 -1.59
C ALA A 35 8.38 -13.66 -2.50
N ALA A 36 8.09 -14.12 -3.72
CA ALA A 36 7.20 -13.43 -4.64
C ALA A 36 5.76 -13.42 -4.11
N VAL A 37 5.27 -14.54 -3.56
CA VAL A 37 3.93 -14.62 -2.96
C VAL A 37 3.73 -13.54 -1.91
N VAL A 38 4.67 -13.42 -0.96
CA VAL A 38 4.60 -12.44 0.13
C VAL A 38 4.68 -11.01 -0.43
N ALA A 39 5.66 -10.73 -1.28
CA ALA A 39 5.87 -9.40 -1.81
C ALA A 39 4.69 -8.92 -2.68
N CYS A 40 4.22 -9.76 -3.59
CA CYS A 40 3.14 -9.44 -4.52
C CYS A 40 1.80 -9.28 -3.79
N GLY A 41 1.52 -10.11 -2.78
CA GLY A 41 0.31 -9.95 -1.96
C GLY A 41 0.30 -8.64 -1.18
N ASN A 42 1.41 -8.28 -0.52
CA ASN A 42 1.52 -7.02 0.22
C ASN A 42 1.46 -5.80 -0.72
N PHE A 43 2.11 -5.89 -1.88
CA PHE A 43 2.07 -4.82 -2.87
C PHE A 43 0.66 -4.62 -3.45
N ALA A 44 -0.09 -5.69 -3.71
CA ALA A 44 -1.47 -5.59 -4.19
C ALA A 44 -2.39 -4.88 -3.17
N GLN A 45 -2.22 -5.15 -1.86
CA GLN A 45 -2.94 -4.41 -0.81
C GLN A 45 -2.57 -2.92 -0.81
N ALA A 46 -1.30 -2.59 -1.03
CA ALA A 46 -0.86 -1.20 -1.14
C ALA A 46 -1.48 -0.50 -2.35
N LEU A 47 -1.58 -1.18 -3.49
CA LEU A 47 -2.23 -0.67 -4.70
C LEU A 47 -3.71 -0.38 -4.47
N ASP A 48 -4.45 -1.30 -3.86
CA ASP A 48 -5.89 -1.17 -3.63
C ASP A 48 -6.21 0.04 -2.72
N GLY A 49 -5.46 0.17 -1.62
CA GLY A 49 -5.56 1.32 -0.74
C GLY A 49 -5.22 2.63 -1.46
N ALA A 50 -4.10 2.67 -2.19
CA ALA A 50 -3.70 3.87 -2.91
C ALA A 50 -4.73 4.27 -3.99
N ALA A 51 -5.27 3.31 -4.74
CA ALA A 51 -6.28 3.55 -5.76
C ALA A 51 -7.57 4.11 -5.15
N THR A 52 -8.05 3.51 -4.05
CA THR A 52 -9.26 3.96 -3.35
C THR A 52 -9.14 5.42 -2.90
N TYR A 53 -8.11 5.74 -2.12
CA TYR A 53 -8.01 7.08 -1.52
C TYR A 53 -7.54 8.15 -2.53
N TYR A 54 -6.80 7.78 -3.57
CA TYR A 54 -6.53 8.70 -4.67
C TYR A 54 -7.78 8.95 -5.52
N GLY A 55 -8.63 7.95 -5.72
CA GLY A 55 -9.93 8.09 -6.37
C GLY A 55 -10.82 9.09 -5.63
N GLU A 56 -11.00 8.91 -4.31
CA GLU A 56 -11.79 9.83 -3.49
C GLU A 56 -11.27 11.28 -3.54
N PHE A 57 -9.94 11.45 -3.50
CA PHE A 57 -9.33 12.77 -3.69
C PHE A 57 -9.63 13.33 -5.09
N SER A 58 -9.41 12.53 -6.14
CA SER A 58 -9.61 12.95 -7.53
C SER A 58 -11.05 13.35 -7.80
N ASP A 59 -12.01 12.56 -7.31
CA ASP A 59 -13.45 12.83 -7.43
C ASP A 59 -13.83 14.13 -6.72
N SER A 60 -13.32 14.35 -5.50
CA SER A 60 -13.57 15.62 -4.79
C SER A 60 -12.92 16.83 -5.48
N PHE A 61 -11.83 16.60 -6.21
CA PHE A 61 -11.09 17.64 -6.91
C PHE A 61 -11.74 18.01 -8.26
N GLU A 62 -12.50 17.09 -8.86
CA GLU A 62 -13.17 17.30 -10.14
C GLU A 62 -14.15 18.50 -10.06
N GLY A 63 -13.92 19.51 -10.89
CA GLY A 63 -14.71 20.75 -10.87
C GLY A 63 -14.48 21.64 -9.64
N SER A 64 -13.51 21.33 -8.79
CA SER A 64 -13.18 22.07 -7.57
C SER A 64 -11.70 22.46 -7.50
N ASN A 65 -11.20 22.81 -6.30
CA ASN A 65 -9.80 23.11 -6.02
C ASN A 65 -9.48 22.96 -4.53
N TYR A 66 -8.20 23.09 -4.16
CA TYR A 66 -7.73 22.94 -2.77
C TYR A 66 -8.33 23.92 -1.72
N ASN A 67 -9.11 24.93 -2.11
CA ASN A 67 -9.84 25.77 -1.15
C ASN A 67 -11.16 25.13 -0.70
N ASP A 68 -11.63 24.09 -1.38
CA ASP A 68 -12.82 23.34 -1.00
C ASP A 68 -12.54 22.45 0.22
N PRO A 69 -13.34 22.54 1.31
CA PRO A 69 -13.19 21.69 2.48
C PRO A 69 -13.24 20.18 2.17
N ALA A 70 -14.02 19.76 1.17
CA ALA A 70 -14.08 18.36 0.77
C ALA A 70 -12.74 17.90 0.17
N VAL A 71 -12.15 18.72 -0.70
CA VAL A 71 -10.81 18.49 -1.26
C VAL A 71 -9.73 18.50 -0.19
N GLN A 72 -9.83 19.37 0.81
CA GLN A 72 -8.86 19.42 1.91
C GLN A 72 -8.88 18.12 2.72
N SER A 73 -10.09 17.67 3.10
CA SER A 73 -10.27 16.43 3.86
C SER A 73 -9.78 15.21 3.09
N SER A 74 -10.19 15.06 1.82
CA SER A 74 -9.78 13.92 0.99
C SER A 74 -8.28 13.94 0.68
N ASN A 75 -7.67 15.12 0.50
CA ASN A 75 -6.22 15.26 0.31
C ASN A 75 -5.42 14.84 1.54
N GLU A 76 -5.90 15.11 2.75
CA GLU A 76 -5.25 14.68 3.99
C GLU A 76 -5.27 13.16 4.14
N VAL A 77 -6.42 12.55 3.88
CA VAL A 77 -6.59 11.08 3.88
C VAL A 77 -5.73 10.45 2.78
N GLY A 78 -5.85 10.93 1.54
CA GLY A 78 -5.10 10.42 0.39
C GLY A 78 -3.58 10.50 0.56
N ARG A 79 -3.06 11.60 1.12
CA ARG A 79 -1.61 11.71 1.43
C ARG A 79 -1.17 10.73 2.51
N THR A 80 -2.04 10.43 3.47
CA THR A 80 -1.73 9.48 4.54
C THR A 80 -1.67 8.06 3.98
N ALA A 81 -2.69 7.68 3.20
CA ALA A 81 -2.74 6.40 2.51
C ALA A 81 -1.57 6.22 1.54
N LEU A 82 -1.27 7.21 0.70
CA LEU A 82 -0.13 7.16 -0.23
C LEU A 82 1.21 6.98 0.49
N ARG A 83 1.40 7.64 1.64
CA ARG A 83 2.62 7.46 2.44
C ARG A 83 2.77 6.01 2.92
N GLN A 84 1.69 5.45 3.46
CA GLN A 84 1.67 4.07 3.96
C GLN A 84 1.90 3.09 2.81
N ALA A 85 1.17 3.25 1.71
CA ALA A 85 1.29 2.39 0.54
C ALA A 85 2.70 2.45 -0.08
N ALA A 86 3.30 3.65 -0.20
CA ALA A 86 4.68 3.79 -0.66
C ALA A 86 5.68 3.04 0.23
N GLY A 87 5.48 3.09 1.56
CA GLY A 87 6.28 2.32 2.52
C GLY A 87 6.12 0.82 2.30
N VAL A 88 4.88 0.32 2.25
CA VAL A 88 4.58 -1.10 2.02
C VAL A 88 5.16 -1.58 0.69
N ALA A 89 5.08 -0.79 -0.37
CA ALA A 89 5.68 -1.13 -1.66
C ALA A 89 7.21 -1.25 -1.59
N MET A 90 7.87 -0.32 -0.89
CA MET A 90 9.33 -0.37 -0.71
C MET A 90 9.75 -1.56 0.15
N ASP A 91 9.00 -1.86 1.21
CA ASP A 91 9.24 -3.00 2.09
C ASP A 91 9.01 -4.33 1.35
N SER A 92 7.95 -4.40 0.53
CA SER A 92 7.65 -5.55 -0.33
C SER A 92 8.79 -5.81 -1.32
N ALA A 93 9.32 -4.75 -1.94
CA ALA A 93 10.49 -4.82 -2.79
C ALA A 93 11.81 -5.16 -2.06
N GLY A 94 11.81 -5.12 -0.73
CA GLY A 94 12.89 -5.53 0.16
C GLY A 94 12.80 -6.98 0.63
N THR A 95 11.77 -7.73 0.20
CA THR A 95 11.56 -9.12 0.62
C THR A 95 12.81 -9.98 0.31
N PRO A 96 13.41 -10.67 1.30
CA PRO A 96 14.59 -11.49 1.08
C PRO A 96 14.37 -12.59 0.03
N GLY A 97 15.29 -12.69 -0.93
CA GLY A 97 15.21 -13.68 -2.02
C GLY A 97 14.22 -13.32 -3.12
N LEU A 98 13.61 -12.12 -3.10
CA LEU A 98 12.77 -11.64 -4.18
C LEU A 98 13.60 -11.35 -5.44
N ASP A 99 13.11 -11.77 -6.59
CA ASP A 99 13.75 -11.51 -7.87
C ASP A 99 13.76 -10.00 -8.17
N PRO A 100 14.88 -9.42 -8.62
CA PRO A 100 14.95 -7.99 -8.96
C PRO A 100 13.94 -7.55 -10.02
N SER A 101 13.54 -8.42 -10.94
CA SER A 101 12.51 -8.11 -11.95
C SER A 101 11.12 -7.86 -11.35
N VAL A 102 10.83 -8.44 -10.18
CA VAL A 102 9.63 -8.17 -9.39
C VAL A 102 9.85 -6.98 -8.44
N ALA A 103 11.02 -6.93 -7.80
CA ALA A 103 11.33 -5.89 -6.81
C ALA A 103 11.46 -4.48 -7.42
N ASN A 104 12.09 -4.35 -8.59
CA ASN A 104 12.36 -3.05 -9.21
C ASN A 104 11.10 -2.23 -9.53
N PRO A 105 10.06 -2.78 -10.18
CA PRO A 105 8.84 -2.01 -10.44
C PRO A 105 8.10 -1.62 -9.14
N MET A 106 8.15 -2.43 -8.07
CA MET A 106 7.61 -2.04 -6.76
C MET A 106 8.35 -0.83 -6.16
N ARG A 107 9.68 -0.75 -6.34
CA ARG A 107 10.49 0.42 -5.90
C ARG A 107 10.17 1.65 -6.72
N ALA A 108 10.05 1.50 -8.03
CA ALA A 108 9.67 2.58 -8.93
C ALA A 108 8.30 3.15 -8.53
N TRP A 109 7.32 2.26 -8.33
CA TRP A 109 5.99 2.63 -7.85
C TRP A 109 6.04 3.39 -6.53
N SER A 110 6.83 2.92 -5.55
CA SER A 110 7.01 3.61 -4.25
C SER A 110 7.58 5.03 -4.40
N ALA A 111 8.55 5.20 -5.31
CA ALA A 111 9.15 6.49 -5.59
C ALA A 111 8.13 7.45 -6.23
N ASP A 112 7.33 6.98 -7.18
CA ASP A 112 6.29 7.79 -7.83
C ASP A 112 5.09 8.05 -6.91
N ALA A 113 4.73 7.13 -6.03
CA ALA A 113 3.77 7.37 -4.95
C ALA A 113 4.24 8.48 -4.01
N THR A 114 5.53 8.49 -3.67
CA THR A 114 6.14 9.56 -2.88
C THR A 114 6.14 10.89 -3.64
N LYS A 115 6.42 10.87 -4.95
CA LYS A 115 6.34 12.05 -5.82
C LYS A 115 4.92 12.62 -5.85
N LEU A 116 3.90 11.78 -5.98
CA LEU A 116 2.49 12.19 -5.94
C LEU A 116 2.13 12.81 -4.59
N LEU A 117 2.51 12.16 -3.49
CA LEU A 117 2.32 12.67 -2.13
C LEU A 117 2.90 14.07 -1.97
N LEU A 118 4.11 14.32 -2.48
CA LEU A 118 4.74 15.64 -2.41
C LEU A 118 3.97 16.66 -3.24
N LYS A 119 3.51 16.32 -4.44
CA LYS A 119 2.68 17.21 -5.27
C LYS A 119 1.37 17.57 -4.58
N MET A 120 0.69 16.59 -3.98
CA MET A 120 -0.53 16.78 -3.18
C MET A 120 -0.28 17.64 -1.94
N ALA A 121 0.86 17.44 -1.25
CA ALA A 121 1.26 18.25 -0.09
C ALA A 121 1.53 19.72 -0.46
N LEU A 122 2.18 19.93 -1.60
CA LEU A 122 2.47 21.25 -2.16
C LEU A 122 1.27 21.87 -2.89
N ARG A 123 0.13 21.16 -2.93
CA ARG A 123 -1.11 21.59 -3.58
C ARG A 123 -0.90 21.94 -5.06
N ILE A 124 -0.05 21.18 -5.74
CA ILE A 124 0.18 21.34 -7.18
C ILE A 124 -1.09 20.90 -7.94
N PRO A 125 -1.55 21.65 -8.95
CA PRO A 125 -2.80 21.38 -9.65
C PRO A 125 -2.72 20.25 -10.70
N GLY A 126 -3.91 19.88 -11.22
CA GLY A 126 -4.29 18.62 -11.87
C GLY A 126 -3.35 17.97 -12.87
N ASP A 127 -2.84 18.68 -13.89
CA ASP A 127 -2.05 18.03 -14.96
C ASP A 127 -0.79 17.33 -14.43
N SER A 128 -0.14 17.95 -13.44
CA SER A 128 1.04 17.35 -12.81
C SER A 128 0.70 16.14 -11.96
N LEU A 129 -0.49 16.11 -11.34
CA LEU A 129 -0.96 14.97 -10.55
C LEU A 129 -1.30 13.81 -11.47
N ASN A 130 -2.07 14.06 -12.54
CA ASN A 130 -2.47 13.05 -13.52
C ASN A 130 -1.28 12.38 -14.20
N ASN A 131 -0.23 13.15 -14.53
CA ASN A 131 0.99 12.58 -15.09
C ASN A 131 1.65 11.60 -14.12
N THR A 132 1.71 11.93 -12.82
CA THR A 132 2.31 11.00 -11.84
C THR A 132 1.41 9.84 -11.48
N ALA A 133 0.10 10.02 -11.44
CA ALA A 133 -0.82 8.87 -11.35
C ALA A 133 -0.65 7.92 -12.55
N THR A 134 -0.40 8.45 -13.75
CA THR A 134 -0.11 7.64 -14.95
C THR A 134 1.22 6.89 -14.85
N GLU A 135 2.27 7.55 -14.36
CA GLU A 135 3.57 6.92 -14.07
C GLU A 135 3.38 5.77 -13.05
N MET A 136 2.69 6.03 -11.95
CA MET A 136 2.37 5.01 -10.93
C MET A 136 1.57 3.83 -11.52
N ASN A 137 0.56 4.08 -12.36
CA ASN A 137 -0.21 3.01 -13.00
C ASN A 137 0.63 2.15 -13.94
N THR A 138 1.62 2.76 -14.60
CA THR A 138 2.59 2.04 -15.44
C THR A 138 3.45 1.12 -14.58
N ASP A 139 3.98 1.63 -13.46
CA ASP A 139 4.78 0.81 -12.53
C ASP A 139 3.97 -0.29 -11.85
N ALA A 140 2.70 -0.02 -11.52
CA ALA A 140 1.78 -1.01 -10.97
C ALA A 140 1.55 -2.15 -11.96
N THR A 141 1.26 -1.82 -13.23
CA THR A 141 1.12 -2.80 -14.32
C THR A 141 2.39 -3.64 -14.44
N ASN A 142 3.57 -3.00 -14.49
CA ASN A 142 4.85 -3.71 -14.61
C ASN A 142 5.09 -4.67 -13.43
N ALA A 143 4.77 -4.25 -12.20
CA ALA A 143 4.89 -5.09 -11.02
C ALA A 143 3.89 -6.26 -11.05
N GLN A 144 2.64 -6.02 -11.45
CA GLN A 144 1.62 -7.07 -11.57
C GLN A 144 1.99 -8.11 -12.65
N GLU A 145 2.51 -7.68 -13.79
CA GLU A 145 3.03 -8.57 -14.83
C GLU A 145 4.22 -9.41 -14.34
N ALA A 146 5.15 -8.79 -13.60
CA ALA A 146 6.28 -9.49 -13.00
C ALA A 146 5.83 -10.50 -11.93
N CYS A 147 4.85 -10.12 -11.10
CA CYS A 147 4.20 -11.00 -10.13
C CYS A 147 3.53 -12.21 -10.80
N ALA A 148 2.81 -11.98 -11.91
CA ALA A 148 2.21 -13.05 -12.70
C ALA A 148 3.26 -13.99 -13.29
N ALA A 149 4.36 -13.45 -13.83
CA ALA A 149 5.48 -14.23 -14.36
C ALA A 149 6.19 -15.06 -13.28
N ALA A 150 6.20 -14.60 -12.02
CA ALA A 150 6.72 -15.32 -10.86
C ALA A 150 5.75 -16.40 -10.32
N GLY A 151 4.63 -16.65 -11.01
CA GLY A 151 3.62 -17.65 -10.63
C GLY A 151 2.65 -17.19 -9.55
N THR A 152 2.66 -15.90 -9.19
CA THR A 152 1.74 -15.33 -8.21
C THR A 152 0.53 -14.73 -8.93
N HIS A 153 -0.67 -15.03 -8.43
CA HIS A 153 -1.88 -14.31 -8.81
C HIS A 153 -2.24 -13.42 -7.63
N ALA A 154 -1.94 -12.13 -7.77
CA ALA A 154 -2.34 -11.09 -6.82
C ALA A 154 -3.43 -10.23 -7.48
#